data_AF-A0AA35R6P7-F1
#
_entry.id   AF-A0AA35R6P7-F1
#
_cell.length_a   1.000
_cell.length_b   1.000
_cell.length_c   1.000
_cell.angle_alpha   90.00
_cell.angle_beta   90.00
_cell.angle_gamma   90.00
#
_symmetry.space_group_name_H-M   'P 1'
#
loop_
_entity.id
_entity.type
_entity.pdbx_description
1 polymer ?
#
loop_
_entity_poly.entity_id
_entity_poly.type
_entity_poly.pdbx_seq_one_letter_code
_entity_poly.pdbx_strand_id
1 'polypeptide(L)'
;MNQQEIAMPPPRKWTRTEELAVLHLYRGKVLPESREALALAEALERTPRSIAARMLGLASLDPANPKTPAAKATALTRSLWAEYMSDRTAIASEGQRAYLGILNRYSMGRP
;
A
#
# COMPACT_ATOMS: atom_id res chain seq x y z
N MET A 1 -20.07 10.79 -37.45
CA MET A 1 -18.79 10.15 -37.07
C MET A 1 -18.70 10.24 -35.55
N ASN A 2 -19.16 9.20 -34.84
CA ASN A 2 -19.25 9.24 -33.37
C ASN A 2 -17.91 8.80 -32.78
N GLN A 3 -17.15 9.75 -32.24
CA GLN A 3 -16.03 9.44 -31.36
C GLN A 3 -16.62 8.97 -30.03
N GLN A 4 -16.60 7.66 -29.79
CA GLN A 4 -16.81 7.16 -28.44
C GLN A 4 -15.53 7.47 -27.65
N GLU A 5 -15.60 8.52 -26.85
CA GLU A 5 -14.64 8.81 -25.79
C GLU A 5 -14.64 7.58 -24.86
N ILE A 6 -13.58 6.75 -24.95
CA ILE A 6 -13.40 5.62 -24.05
C ILE A 6 -13.02 6.24 -22.70
N ALA A 7 -14.03 6.63 -21.92
CA ALA A 7 -13.84 7.13 -20.57
C ALA A 7 -13.11 6.04 -19.75
N MET A 8 -11.83 6.28 -19.46
CA MET A 8 -11.04 5.36 -18.63
C MET A 8 -11.75 5.26 -17.27
N PRO A 9 -12.07 4.04 -16.79
CA PRO A 9 -12.77 3.90 -15.52
C PRO A 9 -11.97 4.60 -14.42
N PRO A 10 -12.66 5.25 -13.45
CA PRO A 10 -11.98 5.96 -12.39
C PRO A 10 -11.01 5.01 -11.66
N PRO A 11 -9.81 5.49 -11.29
CA PRO A 11 -8.80 4.64 -10.69
C PRO A 11 -9.37 3.95 -9.44
N ARG A 12 -9.19 2.63 -9.36
CA ARG A 12 -9.66 1.80 -8.25
C ARG A 12 -9.19 2.38 -6.91
N LYS A 13 -10.13 2.71 -6.02
CA LYS A 13 -9.81 3.24 -4.69
C LYS A 13 -8.98 2.23 -3.90
N TRP A 14 -8.03 2.73 -3.11
CA TRP A 14 -7.27 1.88 -2.20
C TRP A 14 -8.12 1.48 -1.01
N THR A 15 -8.00 0.22 -0.59
CA THR A 15 -8.69 -0.30 0.58
C THR A 15 -7.79 -0.27 1.81
N ARG A 16 -8.38 -0.33 3.01
CA ARG A 16 -7.62 -0.44 4.26
C ARG A 16 -6.70 -1.66 4.27
N THR A 17 -7.17 -2.80 3.81
CA THR A 17 -6.39 -4.05 3.72
C THR A 17 -5.16 -3.89 2.82
N GLU A 18 -5.30 -3.18 1.70
CA GLU A 18 -4.17 -2.89 0.81
C GLU A 18 -3.13 -1.98 1.46
N GLU A 19 -3.60 -0.92 2.14
CA GLU A 19 -2.71 0.02 2.84
C GLU A 19 -2.00 -0.67 4.02
N LEU A 20 -2.67 -1.57 4.75
CA LEU A 20 -2.11 -2.41 5.80
C LEU A 20 -0.98 -3.31 5.29
N ALA A 21 -1.13 -3.90 4.11
CA ALA A 21 -0.08 -4.70 3.48
C ALA A 21 1.13 -3.85 3.08
N VAL A 22 0.92 -2.63 2.59
CA VAL A 22 2.02 -1.70 2.32
C VAL A 22 2.71 -1.26 3.62
N LEU A 23 1.95 -1.00 4.69
CA LEU A 23 2.50 -0.69 6.01
C LEU A 23 3.39 -1.82 6.53
N HIS A 24 3.02 -3.08 6.29
CA HIS A 24 3.86 -4.22 6.62
C HIS A 24 5.22 -4.18 5.92
N LEU A 25 5.24 -3.95 4.61
CA LEU A 25 6.49 -3.83 3.85
C LEU A 25 7.33 -2.64 4.32
N TYR A 26 6.72 -1.47 4.51
CA TYR A 26 7.41 -0.26 4.97
C TYR A 26 8.10 -0.48 6.33
N ARG A 27 7.39 -1.05 7.30
CA ARG A 27 7.93 -1.43 8.63
C ARG A 27 9.06 -2.45 8.53
N GLY A 28 8.95 -3.40 7.60
CA GLY A 28 10.00 -4.36 7.31
C GLY A 28 11.23 -3.74 6.65
N LYS A 29 11.22 -2.42 6.39
CA LYS A 29 12.25 -1.68 5.65
C LYS A 29 12.50 -2.28 4.25
N VAL A 30 11.46 -2.86 3.66
CA VAL A 30 11.50 -3.42 2.31
C VAL A 30 11.64 -2.28 1.32
N LEU A 31 12.55 -2.42 0.36
CA LEU A 31 12.74 -1.42 -0.68
C LEU A 31 11.58 -1.49 -1.69
N PRO A 32 11.15 -0.37 -2.28
CA PRO A 32 10.03 -0.36 -3.22
C PRO A 32 10.25 -1.22 -4.48
N GLU A 33 11.50 -1.44 -4.88
CA GLU A 33 11.91 -2.31 -5.99
C GLU A 33 12.17 -3.77 -5.58
N SER A 34 12.07 -4.11 -4.29
CA SER A 34 12.28 -5.49 -3.82
C SER A 34 11.24 -6.46 -4.38
N ARG A 35 11.61 -7.75 -4.44
CA ARG A 35 10.74 -8.83 -4.93
C ARG A 35 9.40 -8.87 -4.19
N GLU A 36 9.40 -8.58 -2.90
CA GLU A 36 8.23 -8.55 -2.03
C GLU A 36 7.26 -7.42 -2.40
N ALA A 37 7.78 -6.24 -2.77
CA ALA A 37 6.99 -5.11 -3.22
C ALA A 37 6.42 -5.35 -4.62
N LEU A 38 7.20 -5.98 -5.52
CA LEU A 38 6.74 -6.40 -6.84
C LEU A 38 5.64 -7.47 -6.75
N ALA A 39 5.81 -8.48 -5.90
CA ALA A 39 4.82 -9.53 -5.67
C ALA A 39 3.52 -8.95 -5.10
N LEU A 40 3.60 -7.99 -4.17
CA LEU A 40 2.41 -7.31 -3.65
C LEU A 40 1.72 -6.46 -4.74
N ALA A 41 2.50 -5.77 -5.58
CA ALA A 41 1.94 -4.99 -6.69
C ALA A 41 1.13 -5.88 -7.64
N GLU A 42 1.73 -7.00 -8.05
CA GLU A 42 1.11 -8.00 -8.92
C GLU A 42 -0.16 -8.59 -8.28
N ALA A 43 -0.08 -9.01 -7.01
CA ALA A 43 -1.21 -9.58 -6.28
C ALA A 43 -2.38 -8.63 -6.07
N LEU A 44 -2.15 -7.31 -6.15
CA LEU A 44 -3.17 -6.28 -6.01
C LEU A 44 -3.66 -5.70 -7.34
N GLU A 45 -3.12 -6.19 -8.46
CA GLU A 45 -3.32 -5.65 -9.81
C GLU A 45 -3.00 -4.14 -9.85
N ARG A 46 -1.89 -3.76 -9.20
CA ARG A 46 -1.38 -2.39 -9.10
C ARG A 46 0.02 -2.32 -9.71
N THR A 47 0.48 -1.11 -10.00
CA THR A 47 1.87 -0.91 -10.44
C THR A 47 2.83 -0.84 -9.25
N PRO A 48 4.10 -1.28 -9.40
CA PRO A 48 5.13 -1.08 -8.38
C PRO A 48 5.27 0.38 -7.96
N ARG A 49 5.13 1.30 -8.92
CA ARG A 49 5.12 2.75 -8.67
C ARG A 49 4.01 3.16 -7.70
N SER A 50 2.84 2.53 -7.77
CA SER A 50 1.73 2.79 -6.85
C SER A 50 2.07 2.33 -5.43
N ILE A 51 2.70 1.15 -5.27
CA ILE A 51 3.21 0.66 -3.97
C ILE A 51 4.26 1.61 -3.40
N ALA A 52 5.24 2.00 -4.22
CA ALA A 52 6.29 2.95 -3.83
C ALA A 52 5.69 4.30 -3.37
N ALA A 53 4.66 4.81 -4.07
CA ALA A 53 3.98 6.03 -3.68
C ALA A 53 3.30 5.90 -2.31
N ARG A 54 2.73 4.74 -1.99
CA ARG A 54 2.13 4.45 -0.67
C ARG A 54 3.18 4.35 0.43
N MET A 55 4.28 3.65 0.19
CA MET A 55 5.42 3.62 1.12
C MET A 55 5.97 5.02 1.38
N LEU A 56 6.08 5.85 0.34
CA LEU A 56 6.53 7.23 0.47
C LEU A 56 5.53 8.10 1.26
N GLY A 57 4.23 7.85 1.11
CA GLY A 57 3.19 8.44 1.95
C GLY A 57 3.40 8.12 3.43
N LEU A 58 3.67 6.85 3.76
CA LEU A 58 3.98 6.43 5.13
C LEU A 58 5.27 7.08 5.65
N ALA A 59 6.33 7.06 4.83
CA ALA A 59 7.61 7.69 5.15
C ALA A 59 7.50 9.20 5.42
N SER A 60 6.52 9.86 4.82
CA SER A 60 6.23 11.29 5.04
C SER A 60 5.52 11.59 6.37
N LEU A 61 4.98 10.57 7.04
CA LEU A 61 4.34 10.68 8.34
C LEU A 61 5.23 10.16 9.48
N ASP A 62 6.33 9.48 9.16
CA ASP A 62 7.26 8.93 10.12
C ASP A 62 8.19 10.02 10.68
N PRO A 63 8.10 10.34 11.99
CA PRO A 63 9.01 11.30 12.63
C PRO A 63 10.49 10.91 12.52
N ALA A 64 10.80 9.63 12.34
CA ALA A 64 12.17 9.16 12.13
C ALA A 64 12.71 9.49 10.72
N ASN A 65 11.85 9.94 9.80
CA ASN A 65 12.23 10.37 8.45
C ASN A 65 11.81 11.81 8.16
N PRO A 66 12.43 12.81 8.82
CA PRO A 66 12.05 14.22 8.71
C PRO A 66 12.29 14.83 7.32
N LYS A 67 13.02 14.12 6.44
CA LYS A 67 13.39 14.58 5.11
C LYS A 67 12.28 14.38 4.06
N THR A 68 11.21 13.68 4.41
CA THR A 68 10.12 13.39 3.46
C THR A 68 8.95 14.35 3.70
N PRO A 69 8.60 15.24 2.74
CA PRO A 69 7.51 16.18 2.94
C PRO A 69 6.15 15.46 3.09
N ALA A 70 5.41 15.81 4.15
CA ALA A 70 4.09 15.25 4.55
C ALA A 70 2.97 15.33 3.48
N ALA A 71 3.23 16.01 2.37
CA ALA A 71 2.28 16.25 1.28
C ALA A 71 1.87 14.97 0.51
N LYS A 72 2.57 13.85 0.69
CA LYS A 72 2.34 12.63 -0.10
C LYS A 72 1.38 11.62 0.53
N ALA A 73 1.04 11.78 1.81
CA ALA A 73 0.10 10.89 2.47
C ALA A 73 -1.36 11.15 2.02
N THR A 74 -2.11 10.09 1.78
CA THR A 74 -3.57 10.19 1.55
C THR A 74 -4.33 10.25 2.88
N ALA A 75 -5.62 10.59 2.86
CA ALA A 75 -6.46 10.53 4.06
C ALA A 75 -6.47 9.11 4.69
N LEU A 76 -6.54 8.06 3.86
CA LEU A 76 -6.47 6.67 4.33
C LEU A 76 -5.12 6.38 4.99
N THR A 77 -4.01 6.76 4.35
CA THR A 77 -2.66 6.59 4.90
C THR A 77 -2.51 7.31 6.24
N ARG A 78 -3.03 8.54 6.37
CA ARG A 78 -2.99 9.31 7.62
C ARG A 78 -3.80 8.65 8.74
N SER A 79 -5.02 8.19 8.43
CA SER A 79 -5.86 7.47 9.40
C SER A 79 -5.13 6.22 9.90
N LEU A 80 -4.66 5.39 8.96
CA LEU A 80 -3.98 4.15 9.31
C LEU A 80 -2.69 4.40 10.11
N TRP A 81 -1.95 5.45 9.78
CA TRP A 81 -0.75 5.84 10.54
C TRP A 81 -1.09 6.29 11.97
N ALA A 82 -2.16 7.07 12.14
CA ALA A 82 -2.62 7.48 13.48
C ALA A 82 -3.03 6.26 14.33
N GLU A 83 -3.75 5.31 13.73
CA GLU A 83 -4.12 4.04 14.38
C GLU A 83 -2.87 3.22 14.74
N TYR A 84 -1.91 3.12 13.83
CA TYR A 84 -0.63 2.45 14.09
C TYR A 84 0.14 3.12 15.24
N MET A 85 0.14 4.45 15.32
CA MET A 85 0.80 5.17 16.40
C MET A 85 0.08 5.00 17.75
N SER A 86 -1.22 4.75 17.75
CA SER A 86 -2.01 4.45 18.94
C SER A 86 -1.82 3.02 19.45
N ASP A 87 -1.80 2.03 18.55
CA ASP A 87 -1.56 0.62 18.88
C ASP A 87 -0.68 -0.06 17.82
N ARG A 88 0.63 0.03 18.03
CA ARG A 88 1.62 -0.47 17.08
C ARG A 88 1.50 -1.97 16.90
N THR A 89 1.27 -2.72 17.98
CA THR A 89 1.30 -4.18 17.97
C THR A 89 0.08 -4.76 17.27
N ALA A 90 -1.11 -4.24 17.54
CA ALA A 90 -2.33 -4.69 16.89
C ALA A 90 -2.27 -4.41 15.38
N ILE A 91 -1.98 -3.16 14.99
CA ILE A 91 -1.94 -2.76 13.59
C ILE A 91 -0.78 -3.43 12.85
N ALA A 92 0.34 -3.69 13.53
CA ALA A 92 1.44 -4.47 12.99
C ALA A 92 0.99 -5.90 12.61
N SER A 93 0.24 -6.54 13.50
CA SER A 93 -0.27 -7.90 13.31
C SER A 93 -1.32 -7.95 12.19
N GLU A 94 -2.20 -6.94 12.12
CA GLU A 94 -3.14 -6.77 11.01
C GLU A 94 -2.43 -6.60 9.67
N GLY A 95 -1.37 -5.78 9.62
CA GLY A 95 -0.58 -5.56 8.41
C GLY A 95 0.03 -6.85 7.87
N GLN A 96 0.59 -7.68 8.75
CA GLN A 96 1.14 -8.98 8.37
C GLN A 96 0.05 -9.92 7.84
N ARG A 97 -1.10 -10.01 8.53
CA ARG A 97 -2.25 -10.82 8.09
C ARG A 97 -2.78 -10.37 6.73
N ALA A 98 -2.87 -9.05 6.51
CA ALA A 98 -3.30 -8.49 5.24
C ALA A 98 -2.34 -8.87 4.11
N TYR A 99 -1.04 -8.68 4.32
CA TYR A 99 0.00 -9.03 3.35
C TYR A 99 -0.05 -10.53 2.97
N LEU A 100 -0.02 -11.42 3.95
CA LEU A 100 -0.08 -12.87 3.72
C LEU A 100 -1.41 -13.29 3.07
N GLY A 101 -2.53 -12.70 3.51
CA GLY A 101 -3.85 -13.00 2.95
C GLY A 101 -4.00 -12.58 1.48
N ILE A 102 -3.39 -11.45 1.10
CA ILE A 102 -3.33 -11.01 -0.31
C ILE A 102 -2.50 -12.00 -1.13
N LEU A 103 -1.28 -12.31 -0.68
CA LEU A 103 -0.40 -13.21 -1.43
C LEU A 103 -0.96 -14.63 -1.53
N ASN A 104 -1.53 -15.18 -0.46
CA ASN A 104 -2.10 -16.51 -0.48
C ASN A 104 -3.25 -16.63 -1.49
N ARG A 105 -4.16 -15.64 -1.53
CA ARG A 105 -5.25 -15.61 -2.52
C ARG A 105 -4.73 -15.50 -3.95
N TYR A 106 -3.67 -14.71 -4.14
CA TYR A 106 -3.03 -14.59 -5.45
C TYR A 106 -2.40 -15.91 -5.91
N SER A 107 -1.68 -16.60 -5.02
CA SER A 107 -1.06 -17.90 -5.33
C SER A 107 -2.07 -19.02 -5.59
N MET A 108 -3.22 -19.04 -4.90
CA MET A 108 -4.27 -20.04 -5.12
C MET A 108 -5.16 -19.76 -6.34
N GLY A 109 -5.15 -18.53 -6.86
CA GLY A 109 -6.00 -18.09 -7.97
C GLY A 109 -5.31 -18.05 -9.33
N ARG A 110 -4.03 -18.44 -9.43
CA ARG A 110 -3.37 -18.62 -10.72
C ARG A 110 -3.74 -19.99 -11.31
N PRO A 111 -4.20 -20.07 -12.56
CA PRO A 111 -4.35 -21.34 -13.28
C PRO A 111 -2.99 -22.01 -13.53
#